data_AF-Q2HCE2-F1
#
_entry.id   AF-Q2HCE2-F1
#
_cell.length_a   1.000
_cell.length_b   1.000
_cell.length_c   1.000
_cell.angle_alpha   90.00
_cell.angle_beta   90.00
_cell.angle_gamma   90.00
#
_symmetry.space_group_name_H-M   'P 1'
#
loop_
_entity.id
_entity.type
_entity.pdbx_description
1 polymer ?
#
loop_
_entity_poly.entity_id
_entity_poly.type
_entity_poly.pdbx_seq_one_letter_code
_entity_poly.pdbx_strand_id
1 'polypeptide(L)'
;MVRLKYGIHTVFISAMIDWPFSRLTAELLSILRDRYPDGLTASIRQPQLIPIPASDSDAKVAYALPKNPSDLAQGWKSINARETDVLGKKGVADMSSVAFAFLGPDADEAQPEFVVEVPVLEEEASLRGDDDQED
;
A
#
# COMPACT_ATOMS: atom_id res chain seq x y z
N MET A 1 13.81 6.45 1.49
CA MET A 1 12.41 6.78 1.16
C MET A 1 11.63 5.50 0.89
N VAL A 2 10.48 5.32 1.53
CA VAL A 2 9.55 4.20 1.34
C VAL A 2 8.27 4.74 0.73
N ARG A 3 7.69 3.99 -0.23
CA ARG A 3 6.45 4.35 -0.94
C ARG A 3 5.30 3.51 -0.40
N LEU A 4 4.55 4.06 0.54
CA LEU A 4 3.40 3.40 1.16
C LEU A 4 2.17 3.56 0.28
N LYS A 5 1.49 2.46 -0.02
CA LYS A 5 0.40 2.40 -0.99
C LYS A 5 -0.90 1.90 -0.36
N TYR A 6 -2.00 2.60 -0.67
CA TYR A 6 -3.35 2.19 -0.36
C TYR A 6 -4.31 2.78 -1.40
N GLY A 7 -5.10 1.93 -2.05
CA GLY A 7 -5.94 2.33 -3.16
C GLY A 7 -5.14 3.08 -4.21
N ILE A 8 -5.58 4.30 -4.51
CA ILE A 8 -4.93 5.20 -5.48
C ILE A 8 -3.83 6.06 -4.84
N HIS A 9 -3.71 6.03 -3.51
CA HIS A 9 -2.82 6.91 -2.75
C HIS A 9 -1.43 6.30 -2.64
N THR A 10 -0.42 7.16 -2.81
CA THR A 10 0.97 6.85 -2.47
C THR A 10 1.50 7.90 -1.51
N VAL A 11 1.88 7.46 -0.31
CA VAL A 11 2.51 8.28 0.73
C VAL A 11 4.01 8.01 0.73
N PHE A 12 4.81 9.06 0.70
CA PHE A 12 6.26 8.98 0.69
C PHE A 12 6.79 9.28 2.09
N ILE A 13 7.53 8.34 2.69
CA ILE A 13 8.16 8.53 4.00
C ILE A 13 9.67 8.33 3.90
N SER A 14 10.43 9.28 4.44
CA SER A 14 11.88 9.18 4.57
C SER A 14 12.27 8.28 5.75
N ALA A 15 11.96 6.99 5.63
CA ALA A 15 12.30 5.99 6.64
C ALA A 15 13.75 5.50 6.48
N MET A 16 14.37 5.17 7.60
CA MET A 16 15.67 4.49 7.65
C MET A 16 15.47 2.98 7.83
N ILE A 17 16.41 2.17 7.32
CA ILE A 17 16.31 0.71 7.37
C ILE A 17 16.34 0.14 8.79
N ASP A 18 16.83 0.90 9.76
CA ASP A 18 16.91 0.57 11.18
C ASP A 18 15.68 1.03 11.98
N TRP A 19 14.70 1.66 11.33
CA TRP A 19 13.46 2.04 11.99
C TRP A 19 12.64 0.81 12.37
N PRO A 20 12.00 0.84 13.54
CA PRO A 20 10.97 -0.13 13.87
C PRO A 20 9.66 0.18 13.11
N PHE A 21 8.84 -0.85 12.87
CA PHE A 21 7.53 -0.66 12.24
C PHE A 21 6.62 0.29 13.03
N SER A 22 6.66 0.27 14.36
CA SER A 22 5.94 1.24 15.20
C SER A 22 6.20 2.71 14.81
N ARG A 23 7.46 3.05 14.53
CA ARG A 23 7.83 4.39 14.07
C ARG A 23 7.29 4.67 12.68
N LEU A 24 7.40 3.72 11.75
CA LEU A 24 6.83 3.85 10.41
C LEU A 24 5.31 4.09 10.47
N THR A 25 4.60 3.33 11.32
CA THR A 25 3.16 3.46 11.54
C THR A 25 2.80 4.84 12.08
N ALA A 26 3.53 5.34 13.08
CA ALA A 26 3.28 6.65 13.67
C ALA A 26 3.41 7.79 12.64
N GLU A 27 4.49 7.77 11.84
CA GLU A 27 4.72 8.75 10.77
C GLU A 27 3.62 8.65 9.69
N LEU A 28 3.26 7.43 9.28
CA LEU A 28 2.18 7.22 8.31
C LEU A 28 0.86 7.80 8.81
N LEU A 29 0.42 7.43 10.01
CA LEU A 29 -0.85 7.90 10.56
C LEU A 29 -0.86 9.42 10.78
N SER A 30 0.27 10.00 11.18
CA SER A 30 0.40 11.46 11.29
C SER A 30 0.16 12.14 9.94
N ILE A 31 0.82 11.68 8.88
CA ILE A 31 0.64 12.22 7.52
C ILE A 31 -0.78 12.01 7.03
N LEU A 32 -1.36 10.83 7.29
CA LEU A 32 -2.70 10.50 6.82
C LEU A 32 -3.78 11.37 7.46
N ARG A 33 -3.68 11.62 8.77
CA ARG A 33 -4.63 12.48 9.50
C ARG A 33 -4.55 13.94 9.07
N ASP A 34 -3.35 14.42 8.79
CA ASP A 34 -3.12 15.80 8.33
C ASP A 34 -3.64 16.03 6.91
N ARG A 35 -3.35 15.09 6.00
CA ARG A 35 -3.62 15.27 4.55
C ARG A 35 -4.95 14.71 4.08
N TYR A 36 -5.51 13.74 4.79
CA TYR A 36 -6.73 13.03 4.44
C TYR A 36 -7.70 12.97 5.63
N PRO A 37 -8.13 14.12 6.16
CA PRO A 37 -8.99 14.17 7.34
C PRO A 37 -10.34 13.45 7.13
N ASP A 38 -10.83 13.40 5.89
CA ASP A 38 -12.08 12.74 5.51
C ASP A 38 -11.90 11.24 5.15
N GLY A 39 -10.67 10.73 5.15
CA GLY A 39 -10.35 9.34 4.80
C GLY A 39 -9.65 9.16 3.44
N LEU A 40 -9.30 7.90 3.12
CA LEU A 40 -8.65 7.50 1.88
C LEU A 40 -9.65 6.96 0.87
N THR A 41 -9.57 7.44 -0.37
CA THR A 41 -10.28 6.85 -1.51
C THR A 41 -9.60 5.55 -1.97
N ALA A 42 -10.31 4.42 -1.90
CA ALA A 42 -9.78 3.12 -2.31
C ALA A 42 -9.68 2.95 -3.84
N SER A 43 -10.65 3.45 -4.61
CA SER A 43 -10.68 3.34 -6.08
C SER A 43 -11.24 4.59 -6.75
N ILE A 44 -10.74 4.92 -7.95
CA ILE A 44 -11.30 6.00 -8.78
C ILE A 44 -12.68 5.61 -9.33
N ARG A 45 -12.85 4.34 -9.72
CA ARG A 45 -14.09 3.86 -10.36
C ARG A 45 -15.23 3.66 -9.37
N GLN A 46 -14.89 3.27 -8.14
CA GLN A 46 -15.82 3.08 -7.05
C GLN A 46 -15.27 3.80 -5.81
N PRO A 47 -15.54 5.11 -5.68
CA PRO A 47 -15.00 5.90 -4.58
C PRO A 47 -15.62 5.45 -3.25
N GLN A 48 -14.88 4.58 -2.55
CA GLN A 48 -15.13 4.23 -1.16
C GLN A 48 -14.11 4.97 -0.30
N LEU A 49 -14.62 5.77 0.64
CA LEU A 49 -13.79 6.45 1.65
C LEU A 49 -13.53 5.52 2.81
N ILE A 50 -12.26 5.39 3.16
CA ILE A 50 -11.76 4.53 4.21
C ILE A 50 -11.29 5.43 5.34
N PRO A 51 -11.93 5.40 6.51
CA PRO A 51 -11.61 6.30 7.61
C PRO A 51 -10.18 6.04 8.12
N ILE A 52 -9.45 7.12 8.41
CA ILE A 52 -8.16 7.02 9.08
C ILE A 52 -8.40 6.74 10.57
N PRO A 53 -7.71 5.77 11.18
CA PRO A 53 -7.83 5.55 12.62
C PRO A 53 -7.53 6.81 13.43
N ALA A 54 -8.39 7.12 14.40
CA ALA A 54 -8.19 8.24 15.33
C ALA A 54 -6.92 8.03 16.18
N SER A 55 -6.37 9.12 16.73
CA SER A 55 -5.15 9.05 17.55
C SER A 55 -5.30 8.23 18.83
N ASP A 56 -6.51 8.08 19.33
CA ASP A 56 -6.84 7.33 20.57
C ASP A 56 -7.30 5.88 20.30
N SER A 57 -7.21 5.41 19.05
CA SER A 57 -7.66 4.07 18.66
C SER A 57 -6.51 3.05 18.69
N ASP A 58 -6.76 1.85 19.22
CA ASP A 58 -5.87 0.68 19.15
C ASP A 58 -5.79 0.03 17.74
N ALA A 59 -6.09 0.78 16.69
CA ALA A 59 -6.08 0.26 15.32
C ALA A 59 -4.66 -0.13 14.91
N LYS A 60 -4.51 -1.36 14.40
CA LYS A 60 -3.24 -1.87 13.88
C LYS A 60 -3.13 -1.63 12.38
N VAL A 61 -1.90 -1.60 11.88
CA VAL A 61 -1.61 -1.48 10.45
C VAL A 61 -0.85 -2.73 9.99
N ALA A 62 -1.40 -3.42 9.00
CA ALA A 62 -0.69 -4.49 8.30
C ALA A 62 0.13 -3.94 7.15
N TYR A 63 1.20 -4.64 6.78
CA TYR A 63 2.10 -4.27 5.69
C TYR A 63 2.33 -5.43 4.73
N ALA A 64 2.54 -5.11 3.45
CA ALA A 64 2.93 -6.10 2.45
C ALA A 64 3.98 -5.57 1.48
N LEU A 65 4.84 -6.47 0.99
CA LEU A 65 5.72 -6.22 -0.15
C LEU A 65 5.05 -6.71 -1.43
N PRO A 66 5.34 -6.10 -2.59
CA PRO A 66 4.85 -6.63 -3.86
C PRO A 66 5.44 -8.02 -4.10
N LYS A 67 4.65 -8.93 -4.68
CA LYS A 67 5.18 -10.23 -5.13
C LYS A 67 6.24 -10.05 -6.21
N ASN A 68 6.05 -9.05 -7.07
CA ASN A 68 7.01 -8.62 -8.08
C ASN A 68 7.23 -7.10 -8.00
N PRO A 69 8.41 -6.61 -7.59
CA PRO A 69 8.70 -5.17 -7.49
C PRO A 69 8.55 -4.40 -8.81
N SER A 70 8.70 -5.08 -9.96
CA SER A 70 8.58 -4.48 -11.29
C SER A 70 7.14 -4.47 -11.81
N ASP A 71 6.24 -5.23 -11.19
CA ASP A 71 4.85 -5.37 -11.60
C ASP A 71 3.93 -5.52 -10.37
N LEU A 72 3.37 -4.40 -9.94
CA LEU A 72 2.51 -4.33 -8.76
C LEU A 72 1.14 -5.00 -8.97
N ALA A 73 0.74 -5.29 -10.21
CA ALA A 73 -0.53 -5.94 -10.53
C ALA A 73 -0.52 -7.44 -10.15
N GLN A 74 0.67 -8.04 -9.97
CA GLN A 74 0.80 -9.42 -9.48
C GLN A 74 0.43 -9.58 -8.00
N GLY A 75 0.14 -8.47 -7.33
CA GLY A 75 -0.39 -8.41 -5.97
C GLY A 75 0.70 -8.42 -4.90
N TRP A 76 0.26 -8.65 -3.67
CA TRP A 76 1.01 -8.32 -2.46
C TRP A 76 1.22 -9.56 -1.59
N LYS A 77 2.35 -9.59 -0.89
CA LYS A 77 2.71 -10.61 0.09
C LYS A 77 2.79 -9.96 1.47
N SER A 78 1.89 -10.37 2.36
CA SER A 78 1.86 -9.90 3.74
C SER A 78 3.21 -10.11 4.43
N ILE A 79 3.67 -9.07 5.13
CA ILE A 79 4.80 -9.12 6.03
C ILE A 79 4.24 -9.39 7.42
N ASN A 80 4.61 -10.52 8.01
CA ASN A 80 4.37 -10.74 9.44
C ASN A 80 5.36 -9.88 10.24
N ALA A 81 5.07 -8.58 10.36
CA ALA A 81 5.88 -7.59 11.07
C ALA A 81 5.28 -7.30 12.44
N ARG A 82 6.11 -7.38 13.47
CA ARG A 82 5.80 -6.86 14.80
C ARG A 82 6.20 -5.39 14.88
N GLU A 83 5.62 -4.65 15.81
CA GLU A 83 5.92 -3.23 16.03
C GLU A 83 7.40 -2.95 16.32
N THR A 84 8.09 -3.90 16.96
CA THR A 84 9.52 -3.82 17.29
C THR A 84 10.43 -4.35 16.19
N ASP A 85 9.87 -4.99 15.16
CA ASP A 85 10.65 -5.49 14.04
C ASP A 85 11.19 -4.31 13.23
N VAL A 86 12.39 -4.50 12.70
CA VAL A 86 13.13 -3.48 11.98
C VAL A 86 12.84 -3.59 10.48
N LEU A 87 12.60 -2.47 9.80
CA LEU A 87 12.22 -2.41 8.37
C LEU A 87 13.14 -3.25 7.47
N GLY A 88 14.46 -3.05 7.57
CA GLY A 88 15.44 -3.76 6.75
C GLY A 88 15.42 -5.27 6.96
N LYS A 89 15.13 -5.75 8.19
CA LYS A 89 15.02 -7.19 8.50
C LYS A 89 13.78 -7.83 7.87
N LYS A 90 12.78 -7.04 7.48
CA LYS A 90 11.57 -7.48 6.79
C LYS A 90 11.60 -7.22 5.28
N GLY A 91 12.75 -6.83 4.73
CA GLY A 91 12.92 -6.59 3.31
C GLY A 91 12.41 -5.22 2.84
N VAL A 92 12.08 -4.31 3.74
CA VAL A 92 11.75 -2.92 3.40
C VAL A 92 13.07 -2.16 3.28
N ALA A 93 13.45 -1.84 2.04
CA ALA A 93 14.66 -1.10 1.70
C ALA A 93 14.32 0.29 1.14
N ASP A 94 15.37 1.06 0.83
CA ASP A 94 15.20 2.34 0.13
C ASP A 94 14.44 2.15 -1.20
N MET A 95 13.59 3.12 -1.52
CA MET A 95 12.68 3.14 -2.66
C MET A 95 11.67 1.99 -2.74
N SER A 96 11.52 1.18 -1.69
CA SER A 96 10.57 0.05 -1.69
C SER A 96 9.11 0.52 -1.77
N SER A 97 8.32 -0.17 -2.58
CA SER A 97 6.86 -0.08 -2.53
C SER A 97 6.35 -1.01 -1.43
N VAL A 98 5.51 -0.48 -0.54
CA VAL A 98 4.93 -1.23 0.57
C VAL A 98 3.43 -0.94 0.60
N ALA A 99 2.58 -1.96 0.48
CA ALA A 99 1.16 -1.77 0.71
C ALA A 99 0.88 -1.76 2.21
N PHE A 100 -0.13 -1.00 2.62
CA PHE A 100 -0.62 -1.04 4.00
C PHE A 100 -2.13 -1.29 4.03
N ALA A 101 -2.65 -1.74 5.17
CA ALA A 101 -4.08 -1.89 5.42
C ALA A 101 -4.39 -1.63 6.89
N PHE A 102 -5.53 -1.00 7.18
CA PHE A 102 -6.00 -0.83 8.55
C PHE A 102 -6.69 -2.11 9.02
N LEU A 103 -6.30 -2.59 10.19
CA LEU A 103 -6.93 -3.74 10.83
C LEU A 103 -7.93 -3.22 11.86
N GLY A 104 -9.20 -3.53 11.63
CA GLY A 104 -10.24 -3.35 12.63
C GLY A 104 -10.08 -4.33 13.79
N PRO A 105 -10.80 -4.13 14.90
CA PRO A 105 -10.73 -5.00 16.07
C PRO A 105 -11.12 -6.46 15.76
N ASP A 106 -11.98 -6.66 14.76
CA ASP A 106 -12.47 -7.98 14.32
C ASP A 106 -11.78 -8.49 13.05
N ALA A 107 -10.74 -7.81 12.56
CA ALA A 107 -10.06 -8.21 11.33
C ALA A 107 -9.19 -9.45 11.56
N ASP A 108 -9.20 -10.37 10.59
CA ASP A 108 -8.26 -11.51 10.60
C ASP A 108 -6.84 -11.00 10.35
N GLU A 109 -6.06 -10.84 11.43
CA GLU A 109 -4.66 -10.44 11.38
C GLU A 109 -3.80 -11.40 10.53
N ALA A 110 -4.26 -12.63 10.29
CA ALA A 110 -3.53 -13.60 9.48
C ALA A 110 -3.72 -13.37 7.96
N GLN A 111 -4.81 -12.72 7.54
CA GLN A 111 -5.12 -12.49 6.12
C GLN A 111 -5.60 -11.06 5.85
N PRO A 112 -4.73 -10.05 6.05
CA PRO A 112 -5.04 -8.68 5.69
C PRO A 112 -5.25 -8.53 4.17
N GLU A 113 -6.28 -7.79 3.79
CA GLU A 113 -6.54 -7.41 2.40
C GLU A 113 -5.80 -6.12 2.05
N PHE A 114 -4.91 -6.20 1.05
CA PHE A 114 -4.14 -5.06 0.58
C PHE A 114 -4.74 -4.51 -0.72
N VAL A 115 -5.48 -3.40 -0.59
CA VAL A 115 -6.07 -2.70 -1.72
C VAL A 115 -5.03 -1.73 -2.28
N VAL A 116 -4.56 -1.96 -3.50
CA VAL A 116 -3.71 -1.01 -4.25
C VAL A 116 -4.18 -0.97 -5.69
N GLU A 117 -4.55 0.22 -6.16
CA GLU A 117 -4.92 0.46 -7.55
C GLU A 117 -3.65 0.79 -8.35
N VAL A 118 -3.35 -0.05 -9.33
CA VAL A 118 -2.25 0.21 -10.28
C VAL A 118 -2.86 0.92 -11.49
N PRO A 119 -2.41 2.15 -11.80
CA PRO A 119 -2.90 2.84 -12.99
C PRO A 119 -2.55 2.01 -14.23
N VAL A 120 -3.56 1.70 -15.04
CA VAL A 120 -3.36 1.09 -16.35
C VAL A 120 -3.03 2.24 -17.31
N LEU A 121 -1.79 2.28 -17.79
CA LEU A 121 -1.43 3.16 -18.90
C LEU A 121 -2.13 2.61 -20.14
N GLU A 122 -2.93 3.42 -20.83
CA GLU A 122 -3.75 3.01 -22.00
C GLU A 122 -2.92 2.51 -23.21
N GLU A 123 -1.59 2.52 -23.14
CA GLU A 123 -0.67 2.16 -24.24
C GLU A 123 -0.59 0.66 -24.59
N GLU A 124 -1.16 -0.26 -23.79
CA GLU A 124 -1.15 -1.70 -24.10
C GLU A 124 -2.39 -2.21 -24.87
N ALA A 125 -3.39 -1.36 -25.14
CA ALA A 125 -4.62 -1.78 -25.81
C ALA A 125 -4.52 -1.87 -27.35
N SER A 126 -3.42 -1.40 -27.96
CA SER A 126 -3.32 -1.20 -29.42
C SER A 126 -2.40 -2.17 -30.18
N LEU A 127 -1.91 -3.27 -29.57
CA LEU A 127 -1.02 -4.24 -30.23
C LEU A 127 -1.68 -5.58 -30.60
N ARG A 128 -3.01 -5.66 -30.61
CA ARG A 128 -3.76 -6.84 -31.09
C ARG A 128 -4.96 -6.41 -31.93
N GLY A 129 -4.71 -6.14 -33.20
CA GLY A 129 -5.77 -5.93 -34.19
C GLY A 129 -5.22 -5.26 -35.43
N ASP A 130 -4.70 -6.07 -36.35
CA ASP A 130 -4.76 -5.96 -37.82
C ASP A 130 -3.60 -6.75 -38.44
N ASP A 131 -3.68 -8.09 -38.33
CA ASP A 131 -2.99 -9.01 -39.24
C ASP A 131 -4.10 -9.74 -40.02
N ASP A 132 -4.73 -9.05 -40.97
CA ASP A 132 -5.58 -9.69 -41.97
C ASP A 132 -5.74 -8.82 -43.22
N GLN A 133 -5.30 -9.39 -44.35
CA GLN A 133 -5.49 -9.02 -45.77
C GLN A 133 -4.50 -8.02 -46.41
N GLU A 134 -3.50 -8.60 -47.11
CA GLU A 134 -3.14 -8.15 -48.47
C GLU A 134 -3.42 -9.31 -49.46
N ASP A 135 -4.06 -8.92 -50.56
CA ASP A 135 -4.61 -9.68 -51.71
C ASP A 135 -3.58 -10.55 -52.47
#